data_AF-A0A316QWB1-F1
#
_entry.id   AF-A0A316QWB1-F1
#
_cell.length_a   1.000
_cell.length_b   1.000
_cell.length_c   1.000
_cell.angle_alpha   90.00
_cell.angle_beta   90.00
_cell.angle_gamma   90.00
#
_symmetry.space_group_name_H-M   'P 1'
#
loop_
_entity.id
_entity.type
_entity.pdbx_description
1 polymer ?
#
loop_
_entity_poly.entity_id
_entity_poly.type
_entity_poly.pdbx_seq_one_letter_code
_entity_poly.pdbx_strand_id
1 'polypeptide(L)'
;MLCKRLWALLLAVMTLVPAAVAAAETATITAEGVNLRQQADTESNALRTLALGSQVQVLAQEGGWYRVLLPDETVGYIRQDYIFVQDGGSRGAYVLDDDTALRGGPDEHTYVVERLAAGQGVRVKRVVGEWYFVSANEKAGYVHRQHLTMTTASMASASMLKQGMEGQEVEKLQQELYRRGFLGKDGLTGTYSSATRKAVLEYQQAAGLGSADGVAGAETLNSIYDSSNDLKKETATFTQLKGSVILLDWFEGGEEWLHKGAKFTVTDVRTGLSFRARRFGGWYHADVEPITASDTAIMKRVAGGTWSWDRRPIWVTYNGKTVAASMHCMPHMANPTRSNNFDGHFCIHLKGSKVHENSKECPRHQACVTEAYRAGR
;
A
#
# COMPACT_ATOMS: atom_id res chain seq x y z
N MET A 1 -50.36 -70.09 38.46
CA MET A 1 -49.50 -68.90 38.61
C MET A 1 -48.27 -69.08 37.74
N LEU A 2 -48.00 -68.11 36.85
CA LEU A 2 -46.72 -67.68 36.26
C LEU A 2 -45.78 -68.73 35.62
N CYS A 3 -45.12 -68.53 34.47
CA CYS A 3 -45.11 -67.48 33.45
C CYS A 3 -44.29 -68.07 32.28
N LYS A 4 -44.86 -68.16 31.06
CA LYS A 4 -44.14 -68.62 29.87
C LYS A 4 -43.19 -67.52 29.40
N ARG A 5 -41.88 -67.80 29.30
CA ARG A 5 -40.90 -66.89 28.67
C ARG A 5 -40.79 -67.23 27.18
N LEU A 6 -41.42 -66.42 26.33
CA LEU A 6 -41.11 -66.37 24.90
C LEU A 6 -39.76 -65.69 24.72
N TRP A 7 -38.83 -66.34 24.02
CA TRP A 7 -37.67 -65.68 23.41
C TRP A 7 -38.09 -65.13 22.05
N ALA A 8 -38.25 -63.81 21.95
CA ALA A 8 -38.40 -63.13 20.67
C ALA A 8 -37.01 -62.89 20.09
N LEU A 9 -36.66 -63.61 19.03
CA LEU A 9 -35.50 -63.29 18.18
C LEU A 9 -35.85 -62.02 17.39
N LEU A 10 -35.29 -60.89 17.78
CA LEU A 10 -35.38 -59.64 17.01
C LEU A 10 -34.38 -59.73 15.85
N LEU A 11 -34.84 -60.13 14.67
CA LEU A 11 -34.05 -60.09 13.45
C LEU A 11 -33.95 -58.63 12.99
N ALA A 12 -32.87 -57.95 13.35
CA ALA A 12 -32.57 -56.60 12.87
C ALA A 12 -32.24 -56.67 11.37
N VAL A 13 -33.23 -56.39 10.52
CA VAL A 13 -33.01 -56.12 9.10
C VAL A 13 -32.29 -54.78 9.00
N MET A 14 -30.96 -54.83 8.93
CA MET A 14 -30.11 -53.67 8.72
C MET A 14 -30.30 -53.23 7.27
N THR A 15 -31.23 -52.32 7.04
CA THR A 15 -31.43 -51.72 5.71
C THR A 15 -30.18 -50.92 5.37
N LEU A 16 -29.40 -51.42 4.41
CA LEU A 16 -28.29 -50.70 3.82
C LEU A 16 -28.88 -49.51 3.04
N VAL A 17 -28.96 -48.35 3.69
CA VAL A 17 -29.24 -47.10 2.99
C VAL A 17 -28.00 -46.83 2.15
N PRO A 18 -28.10 -46.79 0.81
CA PRO A 18 -26.96 -46.38 0.00
C PRO A 18 -26.59 -44.96 0.42
N ALA A 19 -25.36 -44.79 0.93
CA ALA A 19 -24.82 -43.47 1.17
C ALA A 19 -24.85 -42.74 -0.18
N ALA A 20 -25.63 -41.66 -0.25
CA ALA A 20 -25.59 -40.77 -1.40
C ALA A 20 -24.13 -40.32 -1.56
N VAL A 21 -23.47 -40.79 -2.62
CA VAL A 21 -22.14 -40.32 -2.96
C VAL A 21 -22.34 -38.85 -3.34
N ALA A 22 -21.94 -37.94 -2.45
CA ALA A 22 -21.95 -36.52 -2.74
C ALA A 22 -21.16 -36.32 -4.03
N ALA A 23 -21.76 -35.60 -4.99
CA ALA A 23 -21.09 -35.31 -6.25
C ALA A 23 -19.75 -34.64 -5.96
N ALA A 24 -18.70 -35.13 -6.62
CA ALA A 24 -17.37 -34.57 -6.55
C ALA A 24 -17.42 -33.08 -6.91
N GLU A 25 -17.08 -32.20 -5.96
CA GLU A 25 -17.07 -30.77 -6.22
C GLU A 25 -15.93 -30.46 -7.19
N THR A 26 -16.27 -29.91 -8.36
CA THR A 26 -15.29 -29.63 -9.41
C THR A 26 -14.80 -28.18 -9.32
N ALA A 27 -13.55 -27.97 -9.70
CA ALA A 27 -12.94 -26.65 -9.65
C ALA A 27 -11.98 -26.41 -10.81
N THR A 28 -11.85 -25.15 -11.18
CA THR A 28 -11.05 -24.69 -12.31
C THR A 28 -9.90 -23.81 -11.83
N ILE A 29 -8.70 -24.04 -12.34
CA ILE A 29 -7.52 -23.21 -12.05
C ILE A 29 -7.66 -21.86 -12.74
N THR A 30 -7.44 -20.77 -12.00
CA THR A 30 -7.70 -19.39 -12.45
C THR A 30 -6.44 -18.56 -12.68
N ALA A 31 -5.25 -19.16 -12.59
CA ALA A 31 -3.98 -18.51 -12.88
C ALA A 31 -3.05 -19.47 -13.65
N GLU A 32 -2.10 -18.90 -14.39
CA GLU A 32 -1.07 -19.67 -15.09
C GLU A 32 0.03 -20.08 -14.11
N GLY A 33 0.60 -21.27 -14.28
CA GLY A 33 1.78 -21.66 -13.51
C GLY A 33 1.51 -21.97 -12.03
N VAL A 34 0.33 -22.51 -11.69
CA VAL A 34 -0.07 -22.72 -10.29
C VAL A 34 0.57 -23.99 -9.72
N ASN A 35 1.30 -23.86 -8.61
CA ASN A 35 1.94 -25.02 -7.98
C ASN A 35 0.94 -25.88 -7.21
N LEU A 36 0.89 -27.17 -7.56
CA LEU A 36 0.30 -28.23 -6.73
C LEU A 36 1.35 -28.65 -5.71
N ARG A 37 1.06 -28.46 -4.42
CA ARG A 37 2.01 -28.70 -3.33
C ARG A 37 1.72 -29.97 -2.56
N GLN A 38 2.74 -30.50 -1.90
CA GLN A 38 2.62 -31.71 -1.09
C GLN A 38 1.85 -31.47 0.23
N GLN A 39 1.95 -30.26 0.81
CA GLN A 39 1.25 -29.86 2.04
C GLN A 39 0.57 -28.50 1.87
N ALA A 40 -0.33 -28.15 2.80
CA ALA A 40 -1.11 -26.92 2.82
C ALA A 40 -0.29 -25.70 3.31
N ASP A 41 0.85 -25.44 2.67
CA ASP A 41 1.76 -24.35 3.01
C ASP A 41 2.61 -23.90 1.80
N THR A 42 3.34 -22.80 1.94
CA THR A 42 4.17 -22.24 0.85
C THR A 42 5.58 -22.81 0.76
N GLU A 43 6.01 -23.60 1.76
CA GLU A 43 7.40 -24.05 1.90
C GLU A 43 7.60 -25.49 1.41
N SER A 44 6.52 -26.28 1.39
CA SER A 44 6.53 -27.67 0.92
C SER A 44 6.80 -27.77 -0.57
N ASN A 45 7.39 -28.90 -0.98
CA ASN A 45 7.73 -29.15 -2.37
C ASN A 45 6.53 -29.02 -3.30
N ALA A 46 6.73 -28.35 -4.43
CA ALA A 46 5.79 -28.37 -5.54
C ALA A 46 5.91 -29.74 -6.24
N LEU A 47 4.82 -30.50 -6.25
CA LEU A 47 4.70 -31.76 -6.97
C LEU A 47 4.62 -31.52 -8.49
N ARG A 48 3.94 -30.44 -8.88
CA ARG A 48 3.72 -30.05 -10.28
C ARG A 48 3.29 -28.60 -10.39
N THR A 49 3.37 -28.05 -11.59
CA THR A 49 2.78 -26.77 -11.98
C THR A 49 1.59 -27.01 -12.93
N LEU A 50 0.47 -26.33 -12.69
CA LEU A 50 -0.79 -26.46 -13.44
C LEU A 50 -1.04 -25.22 -14.31
N ALA A 51 -1.58 -25.43 -15.50
CA ALA A 51 -1.92 -24.38 -16.45
C ALA A 51 -3.27 -23.73 -16.12
N LEU A 52 -3.47 -22.48 -16.56
CA LEU A 52 -4.75 -21.77 -16.45
C LEU A 52 -5.87 -22.58 -17.12
N GLY A 53 -7.00 -22.75 -16.42
CA GLY A 53 -8.17 -23.48 -16.91
C GLY A 53 -8.14 -24.98 -16.65
N SER A 54 -7.07 -25.53 -16.04
CA SER A 54 -7.03 -26.93 -15.64
C SER A 54 -8.21 -27.28 -14.72
N GLN A 55 -8.84 -28.44 -14.93
CA GLN A 55 -9.93 -28.93 -14.09
C GLN A 55 -9.40 -29.89 -13.03
N VAL A 56 -9.91 -29.77 -11.81
CA VAL A 56 -9.56 -30.62 -10.67
C VAL A 56 -10.80 -30.97 -9.86
N GLN A 57 -10.73 -32.06 -9.10
CA GLN A 57 -11.74 -32.40 -8.11
C GLN A 57 -11.28 -31.90 -6.73
N VAL A 58 -12.17 -31.23 -6.00
CA VAL A 58 -11.93 -30.79 -4.63
C VAL A 58 -12.27 -31.93 -3.67
N LEU A 59 -11.33 -32.24 -2.77
CA LEU A 59 -11.48 -33.28 -1.76
C LEU A 59 -11.75 -32.69 -0.36
N ALA A 60 -11.11 -31.56 -0.04
CA ALA A 60 -11.27 -30.86 1.23
C ALA A 60 -10.77 -29.41 1.14
N GLN A 61 -11.17 -28.57 2.09
CA GLN A 61 -10.63 -27.23 2.31
C GLN A 61 -10.03 -27.14 3.73
N GLU A 62 -8.78 -26.70 3.82
CA GLU A 62 -8.04 -26.59 5.08
C GLU A 62 -7.17 -25.32 5.06
N GLY A 63 -7.40 -24.39 5.99
CA GLY A 63 -6.47 -23.27 6.23
C GLY A 63 -6.12 -22.40 5.02
N GLY A 64 -7.09 -22.12 4.13
CA GLY A 64 -6.86 -21.33 2.91
C GLY A 64 -6.29 -22.13 1.73
N TRP A 65 -6.25 -23.46 1.85
CA TRP A 65 -5.86 -24.40 0.81
C TRP A 65 -6.99 -25.35 0.48
N TYR A 66 -7.02 -25.80 -0.77
CA TYR A 66 -7.84 -26.91 -1.21
C TYR A 66 -6.95 -28.12 -1.43
N ARG A 67 -7.34 -29.24 -0.83
CA ARG A 67 -6.82 -30.56 -1.18
C ARG A 67 -7.57 -31.02 -2.42
N VAL A 68 -6.84 -31.33 -3.49
CA VAL A 68 -7.43 -31.63 -4.81
C VAL A 68 -6.91 -32.95 -5.38
N LEU A 69 -7.72 -33.56 -6.25
CA LEU A 69 -7.39 -34.72 -7.06
C LEU A 69 -7.31 -34.30 -8.53
N LEU A 70 -6.19 -34.61 -9.18
CA LEU A 70 -6.00 -34.43 -10.63
C LEU A 70 -6.59 -35.62 -11.41
N PRO A 71 -6.84 -35.47 -12.73
CA PRO A 71 -7.31 -36.57 -13.57
C PRO A 71 -6.38 -37.79 -13.65
N ASP A 72 -5.08 -37.61 -13.38
CA ASP A 72 -4.07 -38.69 -13.34
C ASP A 72 -3.93 -39.32 -11.94
N GLU A 73 -4.92 -39.12 -11.07
CA GLU A 73 -4.98 -39.61 -9.69
C GLU A 73 -4.00 -38.96 -8.70
N THR A 74 -3.22 -37.96 -9.13
CA THR A 74 -2.31 -37.21 -8.23
C THR A 74 -3.12 -36.39 -7.22
N VAL A 75 -2.77 -36.48 -5.94
CA VAL A 75 -3.35 -35.66 -4.86
C VAL A 75 -2.35 -34.63 -4.36
N GLY A 76 -2.80 -33.39 -4.17
CA GLY A 76 -1.99 -32.34 -3.57
C GLY A 76 -2.83 -31.15 -3.09
N TYR A 77 -2.16 -30.05 -2.76
CA TYR A 77 -2.75 -28.85 -2.19
C TYR A 77 -2.55 -27.63 -3.09
N ILE A 78 -3.62 -26.86 -3.29
CA ILE A 78 -3.62 -25.62 -4.08
C ILE A 78 -4.15 -24.49 -3.20
N ARG A 79 -3.48 -23.35 -3.20
CA ARG A 79 -3.94 -22.17 -2.45
C ARG A 79 -5.26 -21.68 -3.03
N GLN A 80 -6.22 -21.34 -2.18
CA GLN A 80 -7.58 -20.93 -2.57
C GLN A 80 -7.62 -19.80 -3.60
N ASP A 81 -6.59 -18.95 -3.63
CA ASP A 81 -6.45 -17.82 -4.55
C ASP A 81 -6.36 -18.22 -6.02
N TYR A 82 -6.05 -19.48 -6.32
CA TYR A 82 -5.75 -19.94 -7.68
C TYR A 82 -6.78 -20.92 -8.24
N ILE A 83 -7.87 -21.13 -7.51
CA ILE A 83 -8.88 -22.16 -7.81
C ILE A 83 -10.29 -21.58 -7.64
N PHE A 84 -11.16 -21.84 -8.62
CA PHE A 84 -12.58 -21.48 -8.55
C PHE A 84 -13.40 -22.76 -8.47
N VAL A 85 -14.13 -22.93 -7.38
CA VAL A 85 -14.96 -24.10 -7.13
C VAL A 85 -16.35 -23.84 -7.70
N GLN A 86 -16.84 -24.72 -8.58
CA GLN A 86 -18.04 -24.47 -9.40
C GLN A 86 -19.32 -24.35 -8.57
N ASP A 87 -19.43 -25.13 -7.48
CA ASP A 87 -20.60 -25.15 -6.59
C ASP A 87 -20.35 -24.47 -5.22
N GLY A 88 -19.10 -24.03 -4.97
CA GLY A 88 -18.62 -23.58 -3.65
C GLY A 88 -18.79 -22.08 -3.35
N GLY A 89 -19.39 -21.31 -4.25
CA GLY A 89 -19.74 -19.90 -4.02
C GLY A 89 -19.34 -18.95 -5.15
N SER A 90 -19.40 -17.65 -4.86
CA SER A 90 -18.96 -16.61 -5.80
C SER A 90 -17.58 -16.10 -5.49
N ARG A 91 -16.89 -15.60 -6.51
CA ARG A 91 -15.57 -14.98 -6.36
C ARG A 91 -15.55 -13.62 -7.04
N GLY A 92 -14.96 -12.63 -6.39
CA GLY A 92 -14.81 -11.30 -6.96
C GLY A 92 -13.82 -11.29 -8.12
N ALA A 93 -14.08 -10.48 -9.13
CA ALA A 93 -13.12 -10.09 -10.16
C ALA A 93 -13.23 -8.59 -10.46
N TYR A 94 -12.18 -8.00 -11.01
CA TYR A 94 -12.19 -6.62 -11.51
C TYR A 94 -12.04 -6.59 -13.02
N VAL A 95 -12.82 -5.73 -13.65
CA VAL A 95 -12.72 -5.40 -15.07
C VAL A 95 -11.41 -4.67 -15.32
N LEU A 96 -10.67 -5.11 -16.34
CA LEU A 96 -9.35 -4.58 -16.67
C LEU A 96 -9.40 -3.41 -17.65
N ASP A 97 -10.39 -3.40 -18.55
CA ASP A 97 -10.50 -2.48 -19.67
C ASP A 97 -11.86 -1.76 -19.67
N ASP A 98 -11.88 -0.47 -20.04
CA ASP A 98 -13.13 0.25 -20.26
C ASP A 98 -13.91 -0.34 -21.45
N ASP A 99 -15.22 -0.11 -21.45
CA ASP A 99 -16.15 -0.63 -22.45
C ASP A 99 -16.16 -2.17 -22.60
N THR A 100 -15.66 -2.89 -21.59
CA THR A 100 -15.69 -4.36 -21.55
C THR A 100 -17.13 -4.84 -21.68
N ALA A 101 -17.40 -5.67 -22.69
CA ALA A 101 -18.74 -6.16 -22.96
C ALA A 101 -19.15 -7.24 -21.95
N LEU A 102 -20.20 -6.98 -21.16
CA LEU A 102 -20.99 -8.02 -20.52
C LEU A 102 -21.94 -8.60 -21.56
N ARG A 103 -21.75 -9.87 -21.93
CA ARG A 103 -22.45 -10.48 -23.06
C ARG A 103 -23.54 -11.46 -22.65
N GLY A 104 -24.52 -11.66 -23.53
CA GLY A 104 -25.59 -12.63 -23.31
C GLY A 104 -25.13 -14.10 -23.37
N GLY A 105 -24.02 -14.38 -24.05
CA GLY A 105 -23.43 -15.72 -24.14
C GLY A 105 -21.89 -15.70 -24.08
N PRO A 106 -21.25 -16.87 -23.85
CA PRO A 106 -19.80 -17.03 -23.80
C PRO A 106 -19.18 -17.03 -25.21
N ASP A 107 -19.44 -15.96 -25.97
CA ASP A 107 -19.01 -15.80 -27.36
C ASP A 107 -18.91 -14.30 -27.71
N GLU A 108 -17.84 -13.91 -28.42
CA GLU A 108 -17.50 -12.51 -28.73
C GLU A 108 -18.48 -11.81 -29.70
N HIS A 109 -19.34 -12.56 -30.38
CA HIS A 109 -20.30 -12.06 -31.35
C HIS A 109 -21.73 -12.00 -30.81
N THR A 110 -21.94 -12.40 -29.56
CA THR A 110 -23.26 -12.29 -28.91
C THR A 110 -23.59 -10.85 -28.51
N TYR A 111 -24.89 -10.57 -28.34
CA TYR A 111 -25.37 -9.25 -27.96
C TYR A 111 -24.81 -8.79 -26.61
N VAL A 112 -24.63 -7.48 -26.47
CA VAL A 112 -24.08 -6.83 -25.28
C VAL A 112 -25.23 -6.46 -24.33
N VAL A 113 -25.17 -6.99 -23.11
CA VAL A 113 -26.10 -6.72 -22.00
C VAL A 113 -25.76 -5.38 -21.33
N GLU A 114 -24.47 -5.11 -21.14
CA GLU A 114 -23.96 -3.88 -20.53
C GLU A 114 -22.49 -3.65 -20.92
N ARG A 115 -22.05 -2.38 -20.87
CA ARG A 115 -20.65 -2.00 -20.96
C ARG A 115 -20.12 -1.75 -19.55
N LEU A 116 -19.09 -2.49 -19.17
CA LEU A 116 -18.47 -2.40 -17.86
C LEU A 116 -17.25 -1.49 -17.94
N ALA A 117 -17.07 -0.66 -16.92
CA ALA A 117 -15.91 0.23 -16.83
C ALA A 117 -14.69 -0.49 -16.24
N ALA A 118 -13.49 -0.04 -16.58
CA ALA A 118 -12.26 -0.50 -15.95
C ALA A 118 -12.34 -0.28 -14.43
N GLY A 119 -11.90 -1.28 -13.67
CA GLY A 119 -11.97 -1.27 -12.19
C GLY A 119 -13.35 -1.62 -11.63
N GLN A 120 -14.37 -1.76 -12.47
CA GLN A 120 -15.68 -2.21 -12.02
C GLN A 120 -15.57 -3.61 -11.41
N GLY A 121 -16.02 -3.73 -10.16
CA GLY A 121 -16.12 -5.00 -9.47
C GLY A 121 -17.25 -5.84 -10.04
N VAL A 122 -16.97 -7.09 -10.37
CA VAL A 122 -17.95 -8.08 -10.81
C VAL A 122 -17.86 -9.33 -9.96
N ARG A 123 -18.98 -10.03 -9.81
CA ARG A 123 -19.01 -11.28 -9.06
C ARG A 123 -19.05 -12.44 -10.04
N VAL A 124 -17.95 -13.17 -10.16
CA VAL A 124 -17.86 -14.41 -10.91
C VAL A 124 -18.66 -15.48 -10.18
N LYS A 125 -19.66 -16.02 -10.87
CA LYS A 125 -20.57 -17.06 -10.39
C LYS A 125 -20.25 -18.42 -10.98
N ARG A 126 -19.62 -18.46 -12.15
CA ARG A 126 -19.28 -19.70 -12.84
C ARG A 126 -18.14 -19.48 -13.82
N VAL A 127 -17.32 -20.50 -14.06
CA VAL A 127 -16.31 -20.52 -15.12
C VAL A 127 -16.75 -21.50 -16.20
N VAL A 128 -16.86 -21.03 -17.44
CA VAL A 128 -17.29 -21.81 -18.62
C VAL A 128 -16.25 -21.65 -19.72
N GLY A 129 -15.34 -22.62 -19.85
CA GLY A 129 -14.21 -22.51 -20.78
C GLY A 129 -13.36 -21.27 -20.49
N GLU A 130 -13.23 -20.37 -21.46
CA GLU A 130 -12.51 -19.10 -21.31
C GLU A 130 -13.36 -17.95 -20.76
N TRP A 131 -14.62 -18.22 -20.40
CA TRP A 131 -15.57 -17.20 -20.03
C TRP A 131 -15.94 -17.28 -18.55
N TYR A 132 -16.06 -16.10 -17.94
CA TYR A 132 -16.65 -15.97 -16.62
C TYR A 132 -18.10 -15.55 -16.77
N PHE A 133 -19.01 -16.32 -16.17
CA PHE A 133 -20.37 -15.86 -15.94
C PHE A 133 -20.36 -14.98 -14.69
N VAL A 134 -20.68 -13.71 -14.86
CA VAL A 134 -20.56 -12.69 -13.83
C VAL A 134 -21.88 -11.97 -13.59
N SER A 135 -22.08 -11.50 -12.36
CA SER A 135 -23.14 -10.54 -12.03
C SER A 135 -22.53 -9.18 -11.70
N ALA A 136 -23.06 -8.11 -12.30
CA ALA A 136 -22.66 -6.71 -12.13
C ALA A 136 -23.90 -5.81 -12.26
N ASN A 137 -24.06 -4.78 -11.41
CA ASN A 137 -25.18 -3.82 -11.47
C ASN A 137 -26.58 -4.46 -11.63
N GLU A 138 -26.86 -5.52 -10.86
CA GLU A 138 -28.10 -6.33 -10.95
C GLU A 138 -28.32 -7.08 -12.28
N LYS A 139 -27.41 -6.94 -13.26
CA LYS A 139 -27.38 -7.70 -14.50
C LYS A 139 -26.41 -8.88 -14.38
N ALA A 140 -26.58 -9.85 -15.27
CA ALA A 140 -25.68 -10.99 -15.38
C ALA A 140 -25.41 -11.33 -16.84
N GLY A 141 -24.22 -11.86 -17.09
CA GLY A 141 -23.76 -12.20 -18.43
C GLY A 141 -22.36 -12.80 -18.42
N TYR A 142 -21.74 -12.88 -19.59
CA TYR A 142 -20.44 -13.48 -19.78
C TYR A 142 -19.40 -12.42 -20.14
N VAL A 143 -18.23 -12.53 -19.53
CA VAL A 143 -17.05 -11.71 -19.85
C VAL A 143 -15.88 -12.66 -20.09
N HIS A 144 -15.13 -12.43 -21.16
CA HIS A 144 -13.95 -13.23 -21.47
C HIS A 144 -12.89 -13.05 -20.38
N ARG A 145 -12.25 -14.14 -19.95
CA ARG A 145 -11.31 -14.14 -18.81
C ARG A 145 -10.15 -13.15 -18.95
N GLN A 146 -9.76 -12.82 -20.18
CA GLN A 146 -8.68 -11.84 -20.43
C GLN A 146 -9.01 -10.43 -19.93
N HIS A 147 -10.30 -10.08 -19.80
CA HIS A 147 -10.74 -8.76 -19.36
C HIS A 147 -11.00 -8.70 -17.85
N LEU A 148 -10.75 -9.80 -17.13
CA LEU A 148 -11.04 -9.91 -15.71
C LEU A 148 -9.81 -10.40 -14.95
N THR A 149 -9.53 -9.76 -13.80
CA THR A 149 -8.56 -10.28 -12.84
C THR A 149 -9.30 -10.77 -11.60
N MET A 150 -9.09 -12.04 -11.26
CA MET A 150 -9.73 -12.68 -10.11
C MET A 150 -9.14 -12.17 -8.79
N THR A 151 -9.99 -11.99 -7.79
CA THR A 151 -9.59 -11.59 -6.44
C THR A 151 -9.69 -12.77 -5.47
N THR A 152 -9.10 -12.61 -4.30
CA THR A 152 -9.21 -13.56 -3.18
C THR A 152 -10.47 -13.33 -2.33
N ALA A 153 -11.25 -12.27 -2.60
CA ALA A 153 -12.50 -11.97 -1.91
C ALA A 153 -13.70 -12.69 -2.57
N SER A 154 -14.65 -13.15 -1.76
CA SER A 154 -15.88 -13.83 -2.22
C SER A 154 -16.86 -12.90 -2.95
N MET A 155 -16.63 -11.59 -2.88
CA MET A 155 -17.31 -10.57 -3.67
C MET A 155 -16.31 -9.49 -4.10
N ALA A 156 -16.35 -9.10 -5.37
CA ALA A 156 -15.81 -7.80 -5.75
C ALA A 156 -16.95 -6.80 -5.59
N SER A 157 -16.90 -6.04 -4.50
CA SER A 157 -17.40 -4.65 -4.56
C SER A 157 -16.48 -3.87 -5.51
N ALA A 158 -16.83 -2.64 -5.87
CA ALA A 158 -16.07 -1.73 -6.74
C ALA A 158 -14.70 -1.27 -6.16
N SER A 159 -13.94 -2.20 -5.59
CA SER A 159 -12.90 -1.95 -4.61
C SER A 159 -11.47 -2.17 -5.13
N MET A 160 -11.19 -1.96 -6.43
CA MET A 160 -9.80 -1.82 -6.88
C MET A 160 -9.66 -0.75 -7.96
N LEU A 161 -8.82 0.26 -7.68
CA LEU A 161 -8.43 1.30 -8.63
C LEU A 161 -6.91 1.28 -8.81
N LYS A 162 -6.41 1.34 -10.06
CA LYS A 162 -4.97 1.31 -10.38
C LYS A 162 -4.64 2.21 -11.55
N GLN A 163 -3.34 2.43 -11.78
CA GLN A 163 -2.85 3.28 -12.86
C GLN A 163 -3.41 2.88 -14.23
N GLY A 164 -3.89 3.88 -14.97
CA GLY A 164 -4.51 3.72 -16.29
C GLY A 164 -6.04 3.67 -16.27
N MET A 165 -6.68 3.46 -15.13
CA MET A 165 -8.14 3.50 -15.00
C MET A 165 -8.66 4.94 -15.01
N GLU A 166 -9.88 5.16 -15.48
CA GLU A 166 -10.57 6.46 -15.42
C GLU A 166 -12.06 6.33 -15.03
N GLY A 167 -12.70 7.44 -14.68
CA GLY A 167 -14.13 7.52 -14.36
C GLY A 167 -14.47 7.87 -12.92
N GLN A 168 -15.76 7.80 -12.58
CA GLN A 168 -16.31 8.37 -11.32
C GLN A 168 -15.70 7.77 -10.04
N GLU A 169 -15.31 6.49 -10.04
CA GLU A 169 -14.69 5.88 -8.87
C GLU A 169 -13.26 6.38 -8.65
N VAL A 170 -12.53 6.65 -9.73
CA VAL A 170 -11.22 7.32 -9.68
C VAL A 170 -11.38 8.75 -9.16
N GLU A 171 -12.40 9.48 -9.61
CA GLU A 171 -12.69 10.83 -9.11
C GLU A 171 -12.98 10.84 -7.60
N LYS A 172 -13.79 9.91 -7.09
CA LYS A 172 -14.08 9.78 -5.66
C LYS A 172 -12.81 9.51 -4.84
N LEU A 173 -11.98 8.58 -5.30
CA LEU A 173 -10.70 8.28 -4.66
C LEU A 173 -9.78 9.51 -4.66
N GLN A 174 -9.65 10.20 -5.80
CA GLN A 174 -8.85 11.40 -5.94
C GLN A 174 -9.34 12.54 -5.04
N GLN A 175 -10.66 12.74 -4.91
CA GLN A 175 -11.26 13.71 -4.00
C GLN A 175 -10.89 13.42 -2.56
N GLU A 176 -10.94 12.16 -2.13
CA GLU A 176 -10.62 11.79 -0.75
C GLU A 176 -9.11 11.91 -0.47
N LEU A 177 -8.26 11.49 -1.41
CA LEU A 177 -6.81 11.72 -1.34
C LEU A 177 -6.47 13.22 -1.31
N TYR A 178 -7.18 14.05 -2.06
CA TYR A 178 -7.02 15.51 -2.05
C TYR A 178 -7.45 16.11 -0.72
N ARG A 179 -8.64 15.76 -0.22
CA ARG A 179 -9.15 16.22 1.08
C ARG A 179 -8.22 15.85 2.23
N ARG A 180 -7.55 14.70 2.10
CA ARG A 180 -6.57 14.17 3.05
C ARG A 180 -5.14 14.64 2.76
N GLY A 181 -4.89 15.46 1.75
CA GLY A 181 -3.57 16.05 1.46
C GLY A 181 -2.58 15.15 0.73
N PHE A 182 -2.95 13.93 0.35
CA PHE A 182 -2.12 13.00 -0.42
C PHE A 182 -2.01 13.37 -1.90
N LEU A 183 -3.01 14.07 -2.45
CA LEU A 183 -3.08 14.47 -3.85
C LEU A 183 -3.26 15.99 -3.98
N GLY A 184 -2.64 16.60 -4.99
CA GLY A 184 -2.84 18.01 -5.33
C GLY A 184 -4.15 18.25 -6.09
N LYS A 185 -4.62 19.51 -6.14
CA LYS A 185 -5.85 19.87 -6.86
C LYS A 185 -5.77 19.58 -8.35
N ASP A 186 -4.57 19.70 -8.92
CA ASP A 186 -4.23 19.34 -10.30
C ASP A 186 -4.33 17.84 -10.60
N GLY A 187 -4.36 17.00 -9.55
CA GLY A 187 -4.55 15.56 -9.66
C GLY A 187 -6.01 15.09 -9.76
N LEU A 188 -6.99 15.99 -9.64
CA LEU A 188 -8.43 15.67 -9.74
C LEU A 188 -8.88 15.57 -11.21
N THR A 189 -8.26 14.66 -11.96
CA THR A 189 -8.44 14.56 -13.42
C THR A 189 -9.49 13.53 -13.82
N GLY A 190 -9.96 12.70 -12.89
CA GLY A 190 -10.78 11.53 -13.19
C GLY A 190 -10.02 10.37 -13.83
N THR A 191 -8.70 10.52 -14.05
CA THR A 191 -7.81 9.46 -14.56
C THR A 191 -6.77 9.11 -13.51
N TYR A 192 -6.60 7.82 -13.23
CA TYR A 192 -5.65 7.28 -12.27
C TYR A 192 -4.25 7.36 -12.88
N SER A 193 -3.70 8.56 -12.88
CA SER A 193 -2.38 8.89 -13.40
C SER A 193 -1.27 8.36 -12.48
N SER A 194 -0.02 8.52 -12.91
CA SER A 194 1.15 8.25 -12.06
C SER A 194 1.14 9.09 -10.77
N ALA A 195 0.56 10.30 -10.80
CA ALA A 195 0.37 11.13 -9.61
C ALA A 195 -0.66 10.51 -8.64
N THR A 196 -1.77 9.96 -9.15
CA THR A 196 -2.77 9.26 -8.33
C THR A 196 -2.17 8.00 -7.71
N ARG A 197 -1.44 7.20 -8.50
CA ARG A 197 -0.69 6.03 -8.00
C ARG A 197 0.24 6.38 -6.86
N LYS A 198 1.01 7.47 -7.01
CA LYS A 198 1.91 7.96 -5.97
C LYS A 198 1.15 8.39 -4.72
N ALA A 199 0.04 9.11 -4.85
CA ALA A 199 -0.79 9.54 -3.73
C ALA A 199 -1.37 8.35 -2.95
N VAL A 200 -1.85 7.31 -3.66
CA VAL A 200 -2.34 6.06 -3.05
C VAL A 200 -1.22 5.33 -2.32
N LEU A 201 -0.04 5.21 -2.92
CA LEU A 201 1.12 4.61 -2.28
C LEU A 201 1.48 5.32 -0.97
N GLU A 202 1.51 6.65 -0.98
CA GLU A 202 1.80 7.45 0.21
C GLU A 202 0.71 7.30 1.28
N TYR A 203 -0.56 7.22 0.88
CA TYR A 203 -1.68 6.94 1.78
C TYR A 203 -1.54 5.57 2.46
N GLN A 204 -1.28 4.52 1.67
CA GLN A 204 -1.11 3.15 2.17
C GLN A 204 0.02 3.06 3.20
N GLN A 205 1.14 3.73 2.92
CA GLN A 205 2.26 3.81 3.86
C GLN A 205 1.89 4.54 5.15
N ALA A 206 1.15 5.65 5.05
CA ALA A 206 0.71 6.42 6.21
C ALA A 206 -0.34 5.69 7.07
N ALA A 207 -1.21 4.92 6.43
CA ALA A 207 -2.24 4.11 7.08
C ALA A 207 -1.70 2.79 7.65
N GLY A 208 -0.44 2.44 7.38
CA GLY A 208 0.18 1.18 7.83
C GLY A 208 -0.44 -0.06 7.18
N LEU A 209 -0.94 0.05 5.95
CA LEU A 209 -1.59 -1.06 5.24
C LEU A 209 -0.54 -2.09 4.78
N GLY A 210 -0.95 -3.37 4.74
CA GLY A 210 -0.06 -4.45 4.29
C GLY A 210 0.30 -4.35 2.80
N SER A 211 -0.52 -3.65 2.02
CA SER A 211 -0.34 -3.38 0.59
C SER A 211 0.02 -1.90 0.32
N ALA A 212 1.32 -1.58 0.28
CA ALA A 212 1.83 -0.27 -0.12
C ALA A 212 2.43 -0.31 -1.54
N ASP A 213 1.57 -0.53 -2.53
CA ASP A 213 1.92 -0.81 -3.93
C ASP A 213 1.41 0.26 -4.92
N GLY A 214 0.64 1.25 -4.43
CA GLY A 214 0.00 2.29 -5.23
C GLY A 214 -1.25 1.82 -5.98
N VAL A 215 -1.79 0.64 -5.65
CA VAL A 215 -3.07 0.11 -6.13
C VAL A 215 -4.10 0.23 -5.02
N ALA A 216 -5.15 1.03 -5.23
CA ALA A 216 -6.21 1.19 -4.24
C ALA A 216 -7.14 -0.03 -4.24
N GLY A 217 -6.67 -1.15 -3.70
CA GLY A 217 -7.44 -2.39 -3.49
C GLY A 217 -8.38 -2.31 -2.28
N ALA A 218 -9.00 -3.44 -1.92
CA ALA A 218 -10.04 -3.48 -0.88
C ALA A 218 -9.56 -2.96 0.48
N GLU A 219 -8.34 -3.28 0.90
CA GLU A 219 -7.75 -2.77 2.14
C GLU A 219 -7.64 -1.23 2.12
N THR A 220 -7.17 -0.68 0.99
CA THR A 220 -7.02 0.77 0.80
C THR A 220 -8.37 1.47 0.76
N LEU A 221 -9.33 0.93 0.01
CA LEU A 221 -10.63 1.58 -0.16
C LEU A 221 -11.52 1.47 1.08
N ASN A 222 -11.48 0.34 1.80
CA ASN A 222 -12.13 0.22 3.10
C ASN A 222 -11.53 1.23 4.08
N SER A 223 -10.21 1.37 4.10
CA SER A 223 -9.53 2.33 4.96
C SER A 223 -9.90 3.77 4.59
N ILE A 224 -9.86 4.15 3.31
CA ILE A 224 -10.02 5.56 2.90
C ILE A 224 -11.48 6.04 2.95
N TYR A 225 -12.45 5.12 2.83
CA TYR A 225 -13.88 5.43 2.92
C TYR A 225 -14.50 5.14 4.29
N ASP A 226 -13.74 4.60 5.24
CA ASP A 226 -14.19 4.49 6.63
C ASP A 226 -14.39 5.90 7.21
N SER A 227 -15.64 6.23 7.56
CA SER A 227 -16.02 7.53 8.11
C SER A 227 -15.40 7.82 9.48
N SER A 228 -14.90 6.79 10.18
CA SER A 228 -14.16 6.93 11.44
C SER A 228 -12.66 7.19 11.23
N ASN A 229 -12.15 6.97 10.03
CA ASN A 229 -10.74 7.18 9.70
C ASN A 229 -10.49 8.62 9.20
N ASP A 230 -9.98 9.50 10.07
CA ASP A 230 -9.56 10.87 9.72
C ASP A 230 -8.06 10.98 9.39
N LEU A 231 -7.42 9.89 8.92
CA LEU A 231 -6.02 9.94 8.47
C LEU A 231 -5.87 10.97 7.36
N LYS A 232 -5.18 12.05 7.69
CA LYS A 232 -4.72 13.07 6.76
C LYS A 232 -3.23 12.90 6.61
N LYS A 233 -2.74 13.03 5.38
CA LYS A 233 -1.33 13.32 5.17
C LYS A 233 -1.07 14.59 5.92
N GLU A 234 -0.28 14.49 6.97
CA GLU A 234 0.52 15.61 7.41
C GLU A 234 1.52 15.85 6.29
N THR A 235 1.05 16.46 5.20
CA THR A 235 1.90 17.28 4.39
C THR A 235 2.52 18.22 5.40
N ALA A 236 3.83 18.24 5.48
CA ALA A 236 4.52 19.38 6.01
C ALA A 236 4.23 20.60 5.10
N THR A 237 2.97 20.99 4.92
CA THR A 237 2.55 22.37 5.09
C THR A 237 2.75 22.71 6.56
N PHE A 238 4.02 22.78 6.98
CA PHE A 238 4.40 23.34 8.26
C PHE A 238 4.37 24.85 8.11
N THR A 239 3.23 25.42 7.73
CA THR A 239 2.92 26.85 7.89
C THR A 239 1.96 27.08 9.05
N GLN A 240 1.64 26.03 9.80
CA GLN A 240 1.11 26.16 11.15
C GLN A 240 1.98 25.35 12.10
N LEU A 241 3.08 25.98 12.53
CA LEU A 241 3.61 25.65 13.84
C LEU A 241 2.45 25.69 14.83
N LYS A 242 2.07 24.55 15.43
CA LYS A 242 1.31 24.58 16.69
C LYS A 242 2.30 24.99 17.78
N GLY A 243 2.60 26.29 17.84
CA GLY A 243 3.58 26.87 18.75
C GLY A 243 4.34 28.04 18.13
N SER A 244 5.09 28.77 18.95
CA SER A 244 6.02 29.80 18.46
C SER A 244 7.35 29.18 18.03
N VAL A 245 7.99 29.72 16.99
CA VAL A 245 9.40 29.41 16.73
C VAL A 245 10.24 30.04 17.83
N ILE A 246 11.13 29.26 18.41
CA ILE A 246 12.00 29.70 19.49
C ILE A 246 13.34 30.15 18.89
N LEU A 247 13.82 31.31 19.34
CA LEU A 247 15.18 31.73 19.09
C LEU A 247 16.07 31.19 20.22
N LEU A 248 16.64 30.01 20.01
CA LEU A 248 17.50 29.33 20.98
C LEU A 248 18.97 29.59 20.66
N ASP A 249 19.75 30.00 21.66
CA ASP A 249 21.20 30.15 21.52
C ASP A 249 21.88 28.79 21.64
N TRP A 250 22.89 28.56 20.78
CA TRP A 250 23.65 27.31 20.78
C TRP A 250 24.32 27.03 22.12
N PHE A 251 24.93 28.06 22.73
CA PHE A 251 25.69 27.92 23.98
C PHE A 251 24.80 28.06 25.22
N GLU A 252 23.56 28.53 25.08
CA GLU A 252 22.57 28.63 26.16
C GLU A 252 21.47 27.57 25.99
N GLY A 253 21.87 26.29 26.06
CA GLY A 253 20.96 25.13 26.03
C GLY A 253 20.63 24.58 24.65
N GLY A 254 21.03 25.24 23.55
CA GLY A 254 20.85 24.73 22.18
C GLY A 254 21.63 23.44 21.91
N GLU A 255 22.89 23.36 22.35
CA GLU A 255 23.71 22.16 22.22
C GLU A 255 23.12 20.96 22.96
N GLU A 256 22.61 21.18 24.18
CA GLU A 256 22.00 20.15 25.02
C GLU A 256 20.65 19.69 24.45
N TRP A 257 19.82 20.64 24.02
CA TRP A 257 18.53 20.34 23.42
C TRP A 257 18.67 19.51 22.14
N LEU A 258 19.56 19.91 21.23
CA LEU A 258 19.85 19.17 20.01
C LEU A 258 21.05 18.24 20.21
N HIS A 259 21.01 17.35 21.21
CA HIS A 259 22.14 16.51 21.59
C HIS A 259 22.64 15.57 20.46
N LYS A 260 23.87 15.06 20.58
CA LYS A 260 24.41 14.06 19.65
C LYS A 260 23.55 12.80 19.66
N GLY A 261 23.20 12.29 18.48
CA GLY A 261 22.25 11.20 18.29
C GLY A 261 20.80 11.65 18.09
N ALA A 262 20.46 12.92 18.36
CA ALA A 262 19.12 13.45 18.12
C ALA A 262 18.74 13.29 16.64
N LYS A 263 17.53 12.78 16.42
CA LYS A 263 16.89 12.66 15.10
C LYS A 263 15.74 13.65 15.05
N PHE A 264 15.73 14.51 14.04
CA PHE A 264 14.84 15.66 13.99
C PHE A 264 14.44 15.99 12.55
N THR A 265 13.47 16.88 12.41
CA THR A 265 13.02 17.38 11.11
C THR A 265 13.65 18.74 10.83
N VAL A 266 14.16 18.90 9.61
CA VAL A 266 14.62 20.17 9.05
C VAL A 266 13.60 20.63 8.03
N THR A 267 13.14 21.88 8.14
CA THR A 267 12.24 22.53 7.18
C THR A 267 12.91 23.78 6.62
N ASP A 268 13.06 23.86 5.30
CA ASP A 268 13.53 25.08 4.64
C ASP A 268 12.42 26.12 4.58
N VAL A 269 12.65 27.27 5.20
CA VAL A 269 11.63 28.33 5.35
C VAL A 269 11.19 28.90 4.01
N ARG A 270 12.08 28.91 3.01
CA ARG A 270 11.80 29.52 1.70
C ARG A 270 11.02 28.59 0.77
N THR A 271 11.27 27.29 0.83
CA THR A 271 10.64 26.30 -0.08
C THR A 271 9.53 25.49 0.60
N GLY A 272 9.48 25.47 1.93
CA GLY A 272 8.58 24.62 2.71
C GLY A 272 8.95 23.13 2.69
N LEU A 273 9.96 22.73 1.91
CA LEU A 273 10.41 21.34 1.84
C LEU A 273 11.06 20.93 3.15
N SER A 274 10.73 19.72 3.60
CA SER A 274 11.22 19.17 4.86
C SER A 274 11.84 17.79 4.68
N PHE A 275 12.87 17.51 5.45
CA PHE A 275 13.56 16.22 5.45
C PHE A 275 14.06 15.90 6.87
N ARG A 276 14.34 14.62 7.13
CA ARG A 276 14.84 14.19 8.44
C ARG A 276 16.36 14.18 8.47
N ALA A 277 16.93 14.63 9.57
CA ALA A 277 18.36 14.65 9.81
C ALA A 277 18.69 14.09 11.20
N ARG A 278 19.95 13.71 11.36
CA ARG A 278 20.52 13.27 12.64
C ARG A 278 21.77 14.10 12.94
N ARG A 279 21.90 14.59 14.17
CA ARG A 279 23.18 15.13 14.66
C ARG A 279 24.08 13.97 15.06
N PHE A 280 25.30 13.95 14.57
CA PHE A 280 26.32 12.97 15.01
C PHE A 280 27.52 13.65 15.70
N GLY A 281 27.79 14.92 15.38
CA GLY A 281 28.99 15.62 15.84
C GLY A 281 28.77 17.11 16.12
N GLY A 282 29.84 17.88 16.01
CA GLY A 282 29.84 19.33 16.17
C GLY A 282 30.00 19.82 17.62
N TRP A 283 30.72 20.94 17.77
CA TRP A 283 31.02 21.62 19.03
C TRP A 283 30.49 23.06 19.06
N TYR A 284 30.77 23.85 18.02
CA TYR A 284 30.28 25.23 17.89
C TYR A 284 28.94 25.36 17.15
N HIS A 285 28.47 24.24 16.60
CA HIS A 285 27.24 24.06 15.86
C HIS A 285 26.99 22.54 15.73
N ALA A 286 25.90 22.14 15.08
CA ALA A 286 25.57 20.73 14.90
C ALA A 286 26.12 20.20 13.56
N ASP A 287 26.96 19.16 13.63
CA ASP A 287 27.34 18.36 12.44
C ASP A 287 26.28 17.29 12.23
N VAL A 288 25.63 17.34 11.07
CA VAL A 288 24.39 16.61 10.81
C VAL A 288 24.40 15.92 9.45
N GLU A 289 23.60 14.88 9.31
CA GLU A 289 23.43 14.15 8.05
C GLU A 289 21.94 13.86 7.80
N PRO A 290 21.50 13.75 6.54
CA PRO A 290 20.19 13.20 6.21
C PRO A 290 20.10 11.73 6.67
N ILE A 291 18.93 11.31 7.16
CA ILE A 291 18.76 9.94 7.69
C ILE A 291 18.69 8.90 6.55
N THR A 292 18.01 9.22 5.45
CA THR A 292 17.78 8.30 4.32
C THR A 292 18.14 8.91 2.97
N ALA A 293 18.27 8.06 1.94
CA ALA A 293 18.45 8.52 0.56
C ALA A 293 17.31 9.40 0.05
N SER A 294 16.09 9.20 0.57
CA SER A 294 14.94 10.06 0.25
C SER A 294 15.08 11.45 0.89
N ASP A 295 15.53 11.50 2.15
CA ASP A 295 15.82 12.77 2.84
C ASP A 295 16.91 13.56 2.10
N THR A 296 17.95 12.86 1.62
CA THR A 296 19.02 13.44 0.79
C THR A 296 18.49 14.00 -0.53
N ALA A 297 17.59 13.29 -1.21
CA ALA A 297 16.99 13.77 -2.45
C ALA A 297 16.14 15.05 -2.23
N ILE A 298 15.43 15.15 -1.10
CA ILE A 298 14.69 16.36 -0.74
C ILE A 298 15.64 17.53 -0.45
N MET A 299 16.72 17.29 0.31
CA MET A 299 17.73 18.31 0.58
C MET A 299 18.39 18.83 -0.72
N LYS A 300 18.62 17.95 -1.71
CA LYS A 300 19.11 18.35 -3.03
C LYS A 300 18.11 19.23 -3.78
N ARG A 301 16.81 18.96 -3.66
CA ARG A 301 15.74 19.82 -4.21
C ARG A 301 15.66 21.18 -3.52
N VAL A 302 15.83 21.24 -2.20
CA VAL A 302 15.96 22.49 -1.43
C VAL A 302 17.09 23.36 -1.97
N ALA A 303 18.19 22.74 -2.38
CA ALA A 303 19.35 23.42 -2.97
C ALA A 303 19.17 23.80 -4.46
N GLY A 304 17.99 23.59 -5.05
CA GLY A 304 17.75 23.88 -6.47
C GLY A 304 18.24 22.79 -7.43
N GLY A 305 18.41 21.55 -6.94
CA GLY A 305 18.86 20.41 -7.73
C GLY A 305 20.37 20.17 -7.72
N THR A 306 21.16 21.12 -7.21
CA THR A 306 22.63 21.04 -7.13
C THR A 306 23.09 21.44 -5.72
N TRP A 307 24.13 20.78 -5.20
CA TRP A 307 24.68 21.11 -3.87
C TRP A 307 25.19 22.55 -3.81
N SER A 308 24.91 23.24 -2.71
CA SER A 308 25.24 24.66 -2.56
C SER A 308 25.71 25.01 -1.15
N TRP A 309 26.69 25.89 -1.08
CA TRP A 309 27.16 26.57 0.14
C TRP A 309 26.27 27.75 0.55
N ASP A 310 25.20 28.04 -0.19
CA ASP A 310 24.30 29.12 0.16
C ASP A 310 23.57 28.83 1.46
N ARG A 311 23.53 29.87 2.30
CA ARG A 311 22.93 29.79 3.63
C ARG A 311 21.42 29.91 3.45
N ARG A 312 20.72 29.02 4.14
CA ARG A 312 19.28 28.93 4.09
C ARG A 312 18.69 29.09 5.49
N PRO A 313 17.60 29.86 5.62
CA PRO A 313 16.79 29.89 6.83
C PRO A 313 16.03 28.57 6.96
N ILE A 314 16.17 27.92 8.12
CA ILE A 314 15.50 26.67 8.38
C ILE A 314 14.83 26.68 9.75
N TRP A 315 13.85 25.80 9.91
CA TRP A 315 13.34 25.40 11.21
C TRP A 315 13.83 23.99 11.55
N VAL A 316 14.25 23.81 12.79
CA VAL A 316 14.56 22.50 13.37
C VAL A 316 13.45 22.15 14.34
N THR A 317 12.71 21.08 14.06
CA THR A 317 11.64 20.57 14.93
C THR A 317 12.09 19.29 15.61
N TYR A 318 12.18 19.33 16.95
CA TYR A 318 12.66 18.22 17.78
C TYR A 318 11.96 18.24 19.15
N ASN A 319 11.44 17.08 19.59
CA ASN A 319 10.71 16.90 20.85
C ASN A 319 9.60 17.95 21.09
N GLY A 320 8.80 18.23 20.05
CA GLY A 320 7.68 19.19 20.13
C GLY A 320 8.08 20.66 20.20
N LYS A 321 9.37 20.99 20.14
CA LYS A 321 9.88 22.37 20.01
C LYS A 321 10.35 22.63 18.60
N THR A 322 10.12 23.85 18.11
CA THR A 322 10.69 24.30 16.84
C THR A 322 11.59 25.50 17.08
N VAL A 323 12.82 25.42 16.56
CA VAL A 323 13.86 26.42 16.76
C VAL A 323 14.30 27.00 15.42
N ALA A 324 14.49 28.32 15.38
CA ALA A 324 15.05 29.04 14.24
C ALA A 324 16.52 28.70 14.06
N ALA A 325 16.90 28.31 12.85
CA ALA A 325 18.24 27.86 12.53
C ALA A 325 18.65 28.26 11.10
N SER A 326 19.89 27.94 10.75
CA SER A 326 20.42 28.08 9.40
C SER A 326 21.23 26.84 9.01
N MET A 327 21.15 26.46 7.73
CA MET A 327 22.01 25.41 7.15
C MET A 327 22.60 25.86 5.81
N HIS A 328 23.55 25.06 5.30
CA HIS A 328 23.85 24.99 3.87
C HIS A 328 23.66 23.54 3.39
N CYS A 329 23.55 23.33 2.08
CA CYS A 329 23.28 22.00 1.54
C CYS A 329 24.51 21.25 1.01
N MET A 330 25.69 21.88 0.98
CA MET A 330 26.90 21.23 0.51
C MET A 330 27.36 20.09 1.46
N PRO A 331 27.46 18.83 0.97
CA PRO A 331 28.16 17.77 1.69
C PRO A 331 29.64 18.13 1.82
N HIS A 332 30.21 17.96 3.00
CA HIS A 332 31.64 18.18 3.21
C HIS A 332 32.20 17.32 4.34
N MET A 333 33.53 17.19 4.35
CA MET A 333 34.31 16.37 5.30
C MET A 333 33.91 14.89 5.32
N ALA A 334 34.35 14.14 6.34
CA ALA A 334 34.21 12.69 6.40
C ALA A 334 32.73 12.25 6.35
N ASN A 335 32.47 11.22 5.53
CA ASN A 335 31.16 10.60 5.32
C ASN A 335 30.80 9.70 6.52
N PRO A 336 29.82 10.08 7.36
CA PRO A 336 29.46 9.30 8.54
C PRO A 336 28.64 8.05 8.19
N THR A 337 27.92 8.05 7.06
CA THR A 337 26.95 7.00 6.69
C THR A 337 26.91 6.78 5.18
N ARG A 338 27.48 5.67 4.68
CA ARG A 338 27.53 5.39 3.24
C ARG A 338 26.17 5.09 2.57
N SER A 339 25.13 4.76 3.33
CA SER A 339 23.84 4.27 2.81
C SER A 339 22.78 5.35 2.55
N ASN A 340 23.03 6.63 2.88
CA ASN A 340 22.05 7.71 2.69
C ASN A 340 22.26 8.51 1.39
N ASN A 341 23.19 8.10 0.52
CA ASN A 341 23.55 8.80 -0.72
C ASN A 341 24.00 10.27 -0.52
N PHE A 342 24.47 10.62 0.67
CA PHE A 342 24.98 11.94 1.03
C PHE A 342 26.45 11.83 1.43
N ASP A 343 27.34 12.34 0.59
CA ASP A 343 28.78 12.11 0.75
C ASP A 343 29.45 13.15 1.67
N GLY A 344 29.27 12.98 2.97
CA GLY A 344 29.80 13.87 4.00
C GLY A 344 28.75 14.24 5.03
N HIS A 345 28.87 15.44 5.58
CA HIS A 345 27.84 16.03 6.44
C HIS A 345 27.53 17.47 6.02
N PHE A 346 26.53 18.06 6.66
CA PHE A 346 26.24 19.49 6.59
C PHE A 346 26.11 20.06 8.00
N CYS A 347 26.17 21.39 8.11
CA CYS A 347 26.15 22.07 9.40
C CYS A 347 24.80 22.76 9.63
N ILE A 348 24.28 22.66 10.85
CA ILE A 348 23.15 23.46 11.33
C ILE A 348 23.63 24.42 12.41
N HIS A 349 23.34 25.71 12.18
CA HIS A 349 23.70 26.83 13.04
C HIS A 349 22.45 27.37 13.73
N LEU A 350 22.48 27.46 15.06
CA LEU A 350 21.49 28.21 15.85
C LEU A 350 22.00 29.65 16.08
N LYS A 351 21.27 30.43 16.90
CA LYS A 351 21.76 31.73 17.36
C LYS A 351 23.10 31.54 18.09
N GLY A 352 24.05 32.43 17.84
CA GLY A 352 25.38 32.39 18.48
C GLY A 352 26.33 31.32 17.94
N SER A 353 25.88 30.33 17.15
CA SER A 353 26.73 29.30 16.55
C SER A 353 27.91 29.89 15.75
N LYS A 354 29.07 29.24 15.84
CA LYS A 354 30.32 29.67 15.19
C LYS A 354 30.72 28.72 14.06
N VAL A 355 31.39 29.23 13.03
CA VAL A 355 31.89 28.40 11.91
C VAL A 355 33.25 27.80 12.23
N HIS A 356 33.59 26.66 11.60
CA HIS A 356 34.86 25.97 11.81
C HIS A 356 36.08 26.82 11.43
N GLU A 357 36.00 27.58 10.35
CA GLU A 357 37.14 28.26 9.73
C GLU A 357 37.87 29.23 10.68
N ASN A 358 37.13 29.93 11.53
CA ASN A 358 37.69 30.99 12.38
C ASN A 358 37.12 31.01 13.79
N SER A 359 36.24 30.06 14.15
CA SER A 359 35.55 30.03 15.46
C SER A 359 34.82 31.33 15.78
N LYS A 360 34.36 32.05 14.76
CA LYS A 360 33.53 33.25 14.89
C LYS A 360 32.13 32.99 14.38
N GLU A 361 31.20 33.80 14.88
CA GLU A 361 29.85 33.86 14.36
C GLU A 361 29.87 34.35 12.91
N CYS A 362 29.11 33.67 12.04
CA CYS A 362 29.00 34.04 10.63
C CYS A 362 27.77 34.91 10.39
N PRO A 363 27.91 36.18 9.96
CA PRO A 363 26.77 37.08 9.76
C PRO A 363 25.72 36.53 8.79
N ARG A 364 26.13 35.75 7.78
CA ARG A 364 25.21 35.12 6.81
C ARG A 364 24.34 34.04 7.44
N HIS A 365 24.90 33.23 8.34
CA HIS A 365 24.09 32.25 9.09
C HIS A 365 23.13 32.95 10.04
N GLN A 366 23.59 33.97 10.76
CA GLN A 366 22.76 34.68 11.73
C GLN A 366 21.63 35.49 11.08
N ALA A 367 21.88 36.04 9.88
CA ALA A 367 20.82 36.62 9.06
C ALA A 367 19.74 35.59 8.72
N CYS A 368 20.14 34.36 8.34
CA CYS A 368 19.19 33.27 8.07
C CYS A 368 18.48 32.78 9.33
N VAL A 369 19.15 32.71 10.49
CA VAL A 369 18.50 32.40 11.78
C VAL A 369 17.45 33.46 12.10
N THR A 370 17.77 34.75 11.89
CA THR A 370 16.84 35.85 12.10
C THR A 370 15.66 35.81 11.13
N GLU A 371 15.91 35.51 9.87
CA GLU A 371 14.86 35.31 8.85
C GLU A 371 13.94 34.15 9.23
N ALA A 372 14.49 33.01 9.64
CA ALA A 372 13.73 31.86 10.10
C ALA A 372 12.88 32.18 11.34
N TYR A 373 13.44 32.92 12.30
CA TYR A 373 12.69 33.34 13.48
C TYR A 373 11.53 34.28 13.13
N ARG A 374 11.76 35.27 12.26
CA ARG A 374 10.72 36.21 11.80
C ARG A 374 9.60 35.52 11.04
N ALA A 375 9.92 34.52 10.22
CA ALA A 375 8.94 33.78 9.43
C ALA A 375 7.99 32.94 10.28
N GLY A 376 8.38 32.59 11.51
CA GLY A 376 7.59 31.77 12.42
C GLY A 376 6.99 32.52 13.60
N ARG A 377 6.91 33.85 13.51
CA ARG A 377 6.26 34.74 14.49
C ARG A 377 4.77 34.90 14.22
#